data_AF-A0A1B9S2N3-F1
#
_entry.id   AF-A0A1B9S2N3-F1
#
_cell.length_a   1.000
_cell.length_b   1.000
_cell.length_c   1.000
_cell.angle_alpha   90.00
_cell.angle_beta   90.00
_cell.angle_gamma   90.00
#
_symmetry.space_group_name_H-M   'P 1'
#
loop_
_entity.id
_entity.type
_entity.pdbx_description
1 polymer ?
#
loop_
_entity_poly.entity_id
_entity_poly.type
_entity_poly.pdbx_seq_one_letter_code
_entity_poly.pdbx_strand_id
1 'polypeptide(L)'
;MTRLARVDMYAVAPLLPGDKVAGRVAARGEHFEWSPPERQIHSSEPLALRAPSPAERSVFSFVDLTGIKAGRLTVLGIAADLYLSSGQRWVVRCVCGAYEVRRAKYLKSCAAGEKTGDDEPMCSACSYTRKLQRGFHNPKKAAAAAQTIQNSIR
;
A
#
# COMPACT_ATOMS: atom_id res chain seq x y z
N MET A 1 27.35 -33.40 -7.53
CA MET A 1 26.76 -33.93 -8.78
C MET A 1 25.26 -34.14 -8.55
N THR A 2 24.45 -33.17 -8.95
CA THR A 2 23.00 -33.15 -8.68
C THR A 2 22.27 -34.18 -9.55
N ARG A 3 21.63 -35.16 -8.91
CA ARG A 3 20.82 -36.24 -9.52
C ARG A 3 19.54 -35.76 -10.23
N LEU A 4 19.45 -34.49 -10.64
CA LEU A 4 18.26 -33.93 -11.28
C LEU A 4 18.31 -34.01 -12.81
N ALA A 5 19.47 -34.28 -13.41
CA ALA A 5 19.63 -34.35 -14.87
C ALA A 5 18.97 -35.57 -15.54
N ARG A 6 18.37 -36.48 -14.77
CA ARG A 6 17.79 -37.75 -15.26
C ARG A 6 16.29 -37.88 -14.99
N VAL A 7 15.62 -36.78 -14.65
CA VAL A 7 14.17 -36.77 -14.54
C VAL A 7 13.60 -36.45 -15.92
N ASP A 8 13.00 -37.46 -16.55
CA ASP A 8 12.19 -37.24 -17.74
C ASP A 8 10.94 -36.46 -17.33
N MET A 9 10.96 -35.15 -17.57
CA MET A 9 9.86 -34.25 -17.23
C MET A 9 8.56 -34.61 -17.96
N TYR A 10 8.63 -35.36 -19.07
CA TYR A 10 7.46 -35.89 -19.78
C TYR A 10 6.82 -37.10 -19.07
N ALA A 11 7.59 -37.84 -18.28
CA ALA A 11 7.06 -38.92 -17.43
C ALA A 11 6.41 -38.39 -16.13
N VAL A 12 6.80 -37.18 -15.69
CA VAL A 12 6.28 -36.52 -14.48
C VAL A 12 5.06 -35.64 -14.78
N ALA A 13 4.95 -35.10 -16.00
CA ALA A 13 3.84 -34.23 -16.42
C ALA A 13 2.42 -34.83 -16.24
N PRO A 14 2.17 -36.15 -16.44
CA PRO A 14 0.86 -36.75 -16.22
C PRO A 14 0.51 -36.98 -14.74
N LEU A 15 1.50 -36.91 -13.84
CA LEU A 15 1.34 -37.20 -12.41
C LEU A 15 1.06 -35.96 -11.55
N LEU A 16 1.15 -34.77 -12.14
CA LEU A 16 0.71 -33.54 -11.51
C LEU A 16 -0.78 -33.35 -11.86
N PRO A 17 -1.71 -33.36 -10.89
CA PRO A 17 -3.08 -32.95 -11.13
C PRO A 17 -3.08 -31.46 -11.50
N GLY A 18 -2.91 -31.19 -12.80
CA GLY A 18 -2.83 -29.85 -13.37
C GLY A 18 -4.21 -29.37 -13.73
N ASP A 19 -4.96 -28.83 -12.77
CA ASP A 19 -6.17 -28.08 -13.07
C ASP A 19 -5.83 -26.63 -13.48
N LYS A 20 -6.86 -25.87 -13.86
CA LYS A 20 -6.71 -24.46 -14.23
C LYS A 20 -6.10 -23.60 -13.10
N VAL A 21 -6.25 -24.02 -11.85
CA VAL A 21 -5.70 -23.32 -10.68
C VAL A 21 -4.21 -23.61 -10.57
N ALA A 22 -3.80 -24.88 -10.64
CA ALA A 22 -2.40 -25.30 -10.67
C ALA A 22 -1.63 -24.66 -11.83
N GLY A 23 -2.25 -24.58 -13.02
CA GLY A 23 -1.66 -23.89 -14.17
C GLY A 23 -1.43 -22.39 -13.94
N ARG A 24 -2.32 -21.69 -13.22
CA ARG A 24 -2.13 -20.27 -12.87
C ARG A 24 -1.07 -20.05 -11.80
N VAL A 25 -0.94 -20.99 -10.85
CA VAL A 25 0.07 -20.92 -9.77
C VAL A 25 1.47 -21.22 -10.30
N ALA A 26 1.58 -22.20 -11.21
CA ALA A 26 2.84 -22.58 -11.83
C ALA A 26 3.22 -21.72 -13.05
N ALA A 27 2.28 -20.93 -13.57
CA ALA A 27 2.55 -20.00 -14.66
C ALA A 27 3.63 -18.99 -14.23
N ARG A 28 4.50 -18.64 -15.19
CA ARG A 28 5.48 -17.57 -15.00
C ARG A 28 4.74 -16.27 -14.71
N GLY A 29 4.79 -15.84 -13.45
CA GLY A 29 4.32 -14.53 -13.01
C GLY A 29 5.51 -13.64 -12.72
N GLU A 30 5.35 -12.34 -12.96
CA GLU A 30 6.26 -11.35 -12.41
C GLU A 30 5.88 -11.11 -10.94
N HIS A 31 6.83 -11.36 -10.03
CA HIS A 31 6.63 -11.03 -8.63
C HIS A 31 6.69 -9.50 -8.48
N PHE A 32 5.59 -8.90 -8.05
CA PHE A 32 5.51 -7.47 -7.81
C PHE A 32 5.58 -7.17 -6.32
N GLU A 33 6.71 -6.61 -5.89
CA GLU A 33 6.89 -6.10 -4.53
C GLU A 33 6.73 -4.58 -4.53
N TRP A 34 5.75 -4.09 -3.79
CA TRP A 34 5.54 -2.65 -3.61
C TRP A 34 6.23 -2.18 -2.33
N SER A 35 6.99 -1.10 -2.44
CA SER A 35 7.55 -0.39 -1.29
C SER A 35 6.96 1.02 -1.17
N PRO A 36 6.71 1.49 0.06
CA PRO A 36 6.23 2.85 0.28
C PRO A 36 7.27 3.90 -0.13
N PRO A 37 6.83 5.09 -0.56
CA PRO A 37 7.73 6.22 -0.72
C PRO A 37 8.41 6.56 0.61
N GLU A 38 9.68 6.95 0.58
CA GLU A 38 10.51 7.24 1.76
C GLU A 38 9.86 8.19 2.79
N ARG A 39 9.06 9.16 2.33
CA ARG A 39 8.41 10.15 3.19
C ARG A 39 7.07 9.70 3.77
N GLN A 40 6.55 8.56 3.34
CA GLN A 40 5.23 8.07 3.71
C GLN A 40 5.35 6.83 4.58
N ILE A 41 4.78 6.91 5.78
CA ILE A 41 4.73 5.79 6.70
C ILE A 41 3.57 4.90 6.28
N HIS A 42 3.90 3.67 5.94
CA HIS A 42 2.97 2.60 5.61
C HIS A 42 3.43 1.33 6.32
N SER A 43 2.55 0.72 7.10
CA SER A 43 2.83 -0.51 7.83
C SER A 43 1.65 -1.47 7.72
N SER A 44 1.95 -2.77 7.61
CA SER A 44 0.97 -3.83 7.83
C SER A 44 0.61 -3.97 9.31
N GLU A 45 1.51 -3.56 10.20
CA GLU A 45 1.35 -3.66 11.64
C GLU A 45 0.71 -2.40 12.23
N PRO A 46 -0.02 -2.52 13.35
CA PRO A 46 -0.60 -1.39 14.04
C PRO A 46 0.45 -0.35 14.42
N LEU A 47 0.20 0.91 14.09
CA LEU A 47 1.05 2.03 14.48
C LEU A 47 0.68 2.51 15.88
N ALA A 48 1.70 2.93 16.65
CA ALA A 48 1.49 3.52 17.97
C ALA A 48 0.63 4.78 17.87
N LEU A 49 -0.47 4.79 18.61
CA LEU A 49 -1.45 5.87 18.63
C LEU A 49 -1.78 6.28 20.06
N ARG A 50 -2.19 7.54 20.22
CA ARG A 50 -2.70 8.10 21.45
C ARG A 50 -4.08 8.73 21.21
N ALA A 51 -4.88 8.75 22.27
CA ALA A 51 -6.12 9.54 22.28
C ALA A 51 -5.80 11.05 22.40
N PRO A 52 -6.67 11.94 21.91
CA PRO A 52 -6.60 13.37 22.20
C PRO A 52 -6.76 13.62 23.70
N SER A 53 -5.86 14.43 24.28
CA SER A 53 -5.91 14.77 25.70
C SER A 53 -7.09 15.71 26.02
N PRO A 54 -7.58 15.76 27.27
CA PRO A 54 -8.64 16.70 27.65
C PRO A 54 -8.26 18.16 27.38
N ALA A 55 -6.99 18.53 27.57
CA ALA A 55 -6.49 19.87 27.27
C ALA A 55 -6.57 20.19 25.78
N GLU A 56 -6.20 19.25 24.90
CA GLU A 56 -6.32 19.44 23.44
C GLU A 56 -7.79 19.62 23.02
N ARG A 57 -8.71 18.86 23.61
CA ARG A 57 -10.15 18.97 23.34
C ARG A 57 -10.76 20.30 23.77
N SER A 58 -10.18 20.97 24.76
CA SER A 58 -10.65 22.29 25.21
C SER A 58 -10.25 23.44 24.27
N VAL A 59 -9.30 23.21 23.35
CA VAL A 59 -8.86 24.23 22.39
C VAL A 59 -9.90 24.37 21.28
N PHE A 60 -10.45 25.58 21.09
CA PHE A 60 -11.48 25.85 20.06
C PHE A 60 -11.03 25.52 18.62
N SER A 61 -9.74 25.63 18.32
CA SER A 61 -9.20 25.30 16.98
C SER A 61 -8.92 23.82 16.78
N PHE A 62 -8.96 23.01 17.84
CA PHE A 62 -8.76 21.57 17.77
C PHE A 62 -10.04 20.89 17.33
N VAL A 63 -9.92 20.02 16.32
CA VAL A 63 -11.02 19.20 15.83
C VAL A 63 -10.58 17.76 16.01
N ASP A 64 -11.32 17.02 16.83
CA ASP A 64 -11.10 15.59 16.97
C ASP A 64 -11.56 14.88 15.70
N LEU A 65 -10.62 14.21 15.03
CA LEU A 65 -10.88 13.46 13.80
C LEU A 65 -11.04 11.96 14.07
N THR A 66 -10.96 11.53 15.32
CA THR A 66 -11.08 10.12 15.71
C THR A 66 -12.41 9.53 15.26
N GLY A 67 -12.37 8.36 14.62
CA GLY A 67 -13.57 7.66 14.13
C GLY A 67 -14.10 8.15 12.77
N ILE A 68 -13.57 9.25 12.22
CA ILE A 68 -13.99 9.73 10.90
C ILE A 68 -13.62 8.71 9.83
N LYS A 69 -14.59 8.44 8.94
CA LYS A 69 -14.38 7.68 7.70
C LYS A 69 -14.17 8.65 6.55
N ALA A 70 -13.07 8.48 5.84
CA ALA A 70 -12.71 9.21 4.64
C ALA A 70 -12.46 8.20 3.52
N GLY A 71 -13.45 7.98 2.65
CA GLY A 71 -13.41 6.94 1.60
C GLY A 71 -13.10 5.57 2.19
N ARG A 72 -11.92 5.03 1.86
CA ARG A 72 -11.44 3.72 2.36
C ARG A 72 -10.59 3.81 3.62
N LEU A 73 -10.41 5.01 4.18
CA LEU A 73 -9.63 5.25 5.39
C LEU A 73 -10.55 5.47 6.59
N THR A 74 -10.18 4.91 7.73
CA THR A 74 -10.79 5.18 9.03
C THR A 74 -9.72 5.76 9.96
N VAL A 75 -10.00 6.91 10.58
CA VAL A 75 -9.08 7.56 11.51
C VAL A 75 -9.17 6.89 12.88
N LEU A 76 -8.04 6.41 13.39
CA LEU A 76 -7.97 5.70 14.68
C LEU A 76 -7.58 6.61 15.84
N GLY A 77 -6.71 7.58 15.61
CA GLY A 77 -6.22 8.48 16.64
C GLY A 77 -5.00 9.28 16.20
N ILE A 78 -4.37 9.97 17.15
CA ILE A 78 -3.18 10.77 16.90
C ILE A 78 -1.95 9.86 16.98
N ALA A 79 -0.98 10.04 16.09
CA ALA A 79 0.26 9.25 16.15
C ALA A 79 1.07 9.58 17.42
N ALA A 80 1.50 8.55 18.16
CA ALA A 80 2.20 8.72 19.43
C ALA A 80 3.69 9.05 19.23
N ASP A 81 4.39 8.28 18.39
CA ASP A 81 5.86 8.31 18.29
C ASP A 81 6.40 9.22 17.18
N LEU A 82 5.53 9.96 16.52
CA LEU A 82 5.90 10.73 15.35
C LEU A 82 6.12 12.20 15.69
N TYR A 83 7.29 12.48 16.27
CA TYR A 83 7.89 13.81 16.34
C TYR A 83 8.33 14.30 14.94
N LEU A 84 7.42 14.29 13.97
CA LEU A 84 7.66 14.96 12.70
C LEU A 84 7.35 16.45 12.91
N SER A 85 8.38 17.27 12.77
CA SER A 85 8.49 18.71 13.03
C SER A 85 7.40 19.65 12.49
N SER A 86 6.35 19.16 11.82
CA SER A 86 5.30 19.95 11.22
C SER A 86 3.91 19.35 11.45
N GLY A 87 3.37 19.62 12.64
CA GLY A 87 1.95 19.50 12.94
C GLY A 87 1.45 18.10 13.30
N GLN A 88 0.24 18.07 13.84
CA GLN A 88 -0.41 16.86 14.32
C GLN A 88 -0.71 15.87 13.19
N ARG A 89 -0.24 14.63 13.37
CA ARG A 89 -0.48 13.54 12.45
C ARG A 89 -1.42 12.50 13.04
N TRP A 90 -2.19 11.91 12.15
CA TRP A 90 -3.26 10.99 12.49
C TRP A 90 -2.98 9.62 11.91
N VAL A 91 -3.12 8.59 12.74
CA VAL A 91 -3.05 7.20 12.33
C VAL A 91 -4.39 6.83 11.70
N VAL A 92 -4.32 6.29 10.49
CA VAL A 92 -5.47 5.83 9.74
C VAL A 92 -5.30 4.36 9.39
N ARG A 93 -6.42 3.64 9.35
CA ARG A 93 -6.50 2.27 8.86
C ARG A 93 -7.24 2.24 7.54
N CYS A 94 -6.64 1.61 6.53
CA CYS A 94 -7.29 1.37 5.25
C CYS A 94 -8.15 0.10 5.31
N VAL A 95 -9.18 0.01 4.45
CA VAL A 95 -9.99 -1.22 4.28
C VAL A 95 -9.13 -2.45 3.94
N CYS A 96 -7.97 -2.28 3.31
CA CYS A 96 -7.05 -3.41 3.06
C CYS A 96 -6.31 -3.91 4.31
N GLY A 97 -6.50 -3.29 5.47
CA GLY A 97 -5.85 -3.64 6.73
C GLY A 97 -4.59 -2.84 7.06
N ALA A 98 -3.97 -2.19 6.07
CA ALA A 98 -2.74 -1.42 6.29
C ALA A 98 -2.98 -0.13 7.09
N TYR A 99 -1.96 0.25 7.86
CA TYR A 99 -1.90 1.45 8.68
C TYR A 99 -1.01 2.50 8.04
N GLU A 100 -1.46 3.75 8.07
CA GLU A 100 -0.70 4.89 7.56
C GLU A 100 -0.84 6.10 8.45
N VAL A 101 0.02 7.08 8.20
CA VAL A 101 -0.01 8.36 8.88
C VAL A 101 -0.35 9.47 7.90
N ARG A 102 -1.40 10.24 8.23
CA ARG A 102 -1.90 11.33 7.39
C ARG A 102 -1.93 12.65 8.16
N ARG A 103 -1.89 13.76 7.41
CA ARG A 103 -1.98 15.11 7.95
C ARG A 103 -3.44 15.46 8.22
N ALA A 104 -3.68 16.22 9.30
CA ALA A 104 -5.03 16.69 9.64
C ALA A 104 -5.71 17.44 8.47
N LYS A 105 -4.97 18.30 7.75
CA LYS A 105 -5.49 19.04 6.59
C LYS A 105 -6.10 18.12 5.51
N TYR A 106 -5.41 17.01 5.21
CA TYR A 106 -5.88 16.04 4.21
C TYR A 106 -7.14 15.31 4.68
N LEU A 107 -7.21 14.96 5.96
CA LEU A 107 -8.39 14.28 6.50
C LEU A 107 -9.60 15.22 6.57
N LYS A 108 -9.38 16.49 6.94
CA LYS A 108 -10.42 17.53 6.91
C LYS A 108 -10.96 17.76 5.51
N SER A 109 -10.10 17.84 4.48
CA SER A 109 -10.56 17.98 3.08
C SER A 109 -11.33 16.75 2.60
N CYS A 110 -10.94 15.55 3.04
CA CYS A 110 -11.70 14.33 2.72
C CYS A 110 -13.06 14.32 3.41
N ALA A 111 -13.13 14.73 4.69
CA ALA A 111 -14.38 14.82 5.43
C ALA A 111 -15.33 15.88 4.84
N ALA A 112 -14.78 16.95 4.24
CA ALA A 112 -15.54 17.96 3.51
C ALA A 112 -16.07 17.47 2.14
N GLY A 113 -15.69 16.26 1.70
CA GLY A 113 -16.16 15.68 0.44
C GLY A 113 -15.39 16.13 -0.81
N GLU A 114 -14.24 16.81 -0.67
CA GLU A 114 -13.46 17.29 -1.82
C GLU A 114 -12.78 16.17 -2.63
N LYS A 115 -12.64 14.97 -2.05
CA LYS A 115 -11.86 13.85 -2.60
C LYS A 115 -12.74 12.64 -2.90
N THR A 116 -13.58 12.78 -3.91
CA THR A 116 -14.50 11.74 -4.41
C THR A 116 -14.07 11.17 -5.76
N GLY A 117 -14.53 9.96 -6.08
CA GLY A 117 -14.32 9.32 -7.39
C GLY A 117 -12.91 8.75 -7.58
N ASP A 118 -12.18 9.27 -8.56
CA ASP A 118 -10.83 8.79 -8.89
C ASP A 118 -9.79 9.07 -7.80
N ASP A 119 -10.00 10.17 -7.08
CA ASP A 119 -9.17 10.67 -5.99
C ASP A 119 -9.61 10.16 -4.61
N GLU A 120 -10.41 9.10 -4.58
CA GLU A 120 -10.92 8.53 -3.33
C GLU A 120 -9.78 8.22 -2.34
N PRO A 121 -9.88 8.71 -1.08
CA PRO A 121 -8.85 8.50 -0.07
C PRO A 121 -8.68 7.02 0.27
N MET A 122 -7.44 6.53 0.13
CA MET A 122 -7.01 5.17 0.43
C MET A 122 -5.52 5.14 0.78
N CYS A 123 -5.02 4.00 1.26
CA CYS A 123 -3.59 3.86 1.52
C CYS A 123 -2.79 3.92 0.20
N SER A 124 -1.51 4.28 0.31
CA SER A 124 -0.58 4.38 -0.81
C SER A 124 -0.49 3.08 -1.62
N ALA A 125 -0.43 1.92 -0.97
CA ALA A 125 -0.45 0.62 -1.65
C ALA A 125 -1.73 0.39 -2.47
N CYS A 126 -2.92 0.65 -1.90
CA CYS A 126 -4.20 0.58 -2.62
C CYS A 126 -4.27 1.58 -3.78
N SER A 127 -3.77 2.80 -3.57
CA SER A 127 -3.77 3.82 -4.62
C SER A 127 -2.85 3.42 -5.78
N TYR A 128 -1.72 2.78 -5.46
CA TYR A 128 -0.75 2.34 -6.45
C TYR A 128 -1.28 1.16 -7.26
N THR A 129 -1.86 0.15 -6.59
CA THR A 129 -2.49 -1.00 -7.25
C THR A 129 -3.67 -0.56 -8.13
N ARG A 130 -4.52 0.38 -7.67
CA ARG A 130 -5.61 0.95 -8.49
C ARG A 130 -5.08 1.62 -9.76
N LYS A 131 -3.94 2.31 -9.68
CA LYS A 131 -3.28 2.92 -10.86
C LYS A 131 -2.79 1.85 -11.84
N LEU A 132 -2.16 0.79 -11.36
CA LEU A 132 -1.71 -0.31 -12.20
C LEU A 132 -2.89 -1.01 -12.91
N GLN A 133 -3.99 -1.25 -12.20
CA GLN A 133 -5.21 -1.84 -12.78
C GLN A 133 -5.82 -0.98 -13.89
N ARG A 134 -5.62 0.34 -13.84
CA ARG A 134 -6.03 1.28 -14.89
C ARG A 134 -5.04 1.38 -16.05
N GLY A 135 -3.96 0.60 -16.05
CA GLY A 135 -2.91 0.66 -17.06
C GLY A 135 -1.95 1.85 -16.91
N PHE A 136 -2.00 2.55 -15.77
CA PHE A 136 -1.05 3.63 -15.53
C PHE A 136 0.35 3.05 -15.30
N HIS A 137 1.30 3.44 -16.15
CA HIS A 137 2.70 3.12 -16.01
C HIS A 137 3.52 4.42 -15.91
N ASN A 138 4.59 4.41 -15.12
CA ASN A 138 5.50 5.55 -15.06
C ASN A 138 6.56 5.39 -16.17
N PRO A 139 6.58 6.25 -17.20
CA PRO A 139 7.45 6.09 -18.35
C PRO A 139 8.94 6.13 -17.95
N LYS A 140 9.31 6.90 -16.92
CA LYS A 140 10.70 6.96 -16.43
C LYS A 140 11.12 5.63 -15.79
N LYS A 141 10.24 5.02 -15.00
CA LYS A 141 10.52 3.71 -14.40
C LYS A 141 10.57 2.61 -15.45
N ALA A 142 9.68 2.66 -16.44
CA ALA A 142 9.69 1.71 -17.56
C ALA A 142 10.97 1.82 -18.39
N ALA A 143 11.44 3.03 -18.69
CA ALA A 143 12.70 3.27 -19.39
C ALA A 143 13.92 2.76 -18.59
N ALA A 144 13.96 3.02 -17.28
CA ALA A 144 15.03 2.53 -16.42
C ALA A 144 15.06 0.99 -16.35
N ALA A 145 13.89 0.34 -16.25
CA ALA A 145 13.78 -1.11 -16.28
C ALA A 145 14.26 -1.67 -17.64
N ALA A 146 13.86 -1.06 -18.76
CA ALA A 146 14.30 -1.47 -20.09
C ALA A 146 15.82 -1.37 -20.27
N GLN A 147 16.45 -0.29 -19.77
CA GLN A 147 17.91 -0.14 -19.77
C GLN A 147 18.60 -1.22 -18.94
N THR A 148 18.05 -1.55 -17.78
CA THR A 148 18.60 -2.60 -16.91
C THR A 148 18.57 -3.97 -17.60
N ILE A 149 17.46 -4.29 -18.27
CA ILE A 149 17.31 -5.53 -19.05
C ILE A 149 18.33 -5.57 -20.20
N GLN A 150 18.45 -4.49 -20.98
CA GLN A 150 19.42 -4.39 -22.08
C GLN A 150 20.87 -4.59 -21.60
N ASN A 151 21.22 -4.03 -20.45
CA ASN A 151 22.55 -4.19 -19.86
C ASN A 151 22.80 -5.60 -19.30
N SER A 152 21.76 -6.32 -18.85
CA SER A 152 21.89 -7.70 -18.36
C SER A 152 22.01 -8.76 -19.46
N ILE A 153 21.66 -8.40 -20.70
CA ILE A 153 21.74 -9.28 -21.88
C ILE A 153 23.13 -9.16 -22.55
N ARG A 154 23.88 -8.08 -22.27
CA ARG A 154 25.27 -7.91 -22.71
C ARG A 154 26.23 -8.63 -21.78
#